data_AF-A0A7Z2Q1D2-F1
#
_entry.id   AF-A0A7Z2Q1D2-F1
#
_cell.length_a   1.000
_cell.length_b   1.000
_cell.length_c   1.000
_cell.angle_alpha   90.00
_cell.angle_beta   90.00
_cell.angle_gamma   90.00
#
_symmetry.space_group_name_H-M   'P 1'
#
loop_
_entity.id
_entity.type
_entity.pdbx_description
1 polymer ?
#
loop_
_entity_poly.entity_id
_entity_poly.type
_entity_poly.pdbx_seq_one_letter_code
_entity_poly.pdbx_strand_id
1 'polypeptide(L)'
;MASIFAWDVMRKCLLALLALTLGAEAFAQDHGRIKRPPPSPAEAERIASEMAMNDTLLQKGDIVVTDRGFFLFRGLASDGVTNEFARVPDPALQARQPGNLTAKYRSDSRRQN
;
A
#
# COMPACT_ATOMS: atom_id res chain seq x y z
N MET A 1 17.62 7.73 -65.91
CA MET A 1 16.45 6.96 -65.43
C MET A 1 16.51 6.54 -63.95
N ALA A 2 17.61 6.78 -63.20
CA ALA A 2 17.71 6.41 -61.78
C ALA A 2 17.09 7.42 -60.77
N SER A 3 16.85 8.66 -61.16
CA SER A 3 16.38 9.73 -60.26
C SER A 3 14.89 9.65 -59.91
N ILE A 4 14.06 9.11 -60.82
CA ILE A 4 12.60 9.02 -60.63
C ILE A 4 12.25 7.94 -59.58
N PHE A 5 13.00 6.82 -59.57
CA PHE A 5 12.80 5.75 -58.59
C PHE A 5 13.15 6.18 -57.17
N ALA A 6 14.20 6.99 -56.98
CA ALA A 6 14.58 7.51 -55.67
C ALA A 6 13.52 8.45 -55.08
N TRP A 7 12.87 9.27 -55.92
CA TRP A 7 11.81 10.19 -55.49
C TRP A 7 10.53 9.46 -55.08
N ASP A 8 10.15 8.40 -55.80
CA ASP A 8 8.96 7.60 -55.47
C ASP A 8 9.13 6.83 -54.16
N VAL A 9 10.31 6.26 -53.92
CA VAL A 9 10.65 5.60 -52.64
C VAL A 9 10.66 6.61 -51.49
N MET A 10 11.26 7.78 -51.69
CA MET A 10 11.30 8.83 -50.66
C MET A 10 9.89 9.35 -50.32
N ARG A 11 9.01 9.52 -51.31
CA ARG A 11 7.62 9.92 -51.10
C ARG A 11 6.83 8.87 -50.33
N LYS A 12 7.00 7.60 -50.66
CA LYS A 12 6.34 6.48 -49.95
C LYS A 12 6.81 6.38 -48.50
N CYS A 13 8.11 6.51 -48.25
CA CYS A 13 8.67 6.53 -46.89
C CYS A 13 8.16 7.73 -46.08
N LEU A 14 8.10 8.92 -46.69
CA LEU A 14 7.58 10.12 -46.03
C LEU A 14 6.09 9.97 -45.68
N LEU A 15 5.28 9.43 -46.58
CA LEU A 15 3.86 9.16 -46.33
C LEU A 15 3.66 8.09 -45.24
N ALA A 16 4.49 7.04 -45.22
CA ALA A 16 4.46 6.01 -44.20
C ALA A 16 4.83 6.57 -42.81
N LEU A 17 5.85 7.43 -42.73
CA LEU A 17 6.24 8.13 -41.51
C LEU A 17 5.14 9.08 -41.02
N LEU A 18 4.52 9.84 -41.92
CA LEU A 18 3.40 10.73 -41.59
C LEU A 18 2.20 9.95 -41.05
N ALA A 19 1.85 8.83 -41.68
CA ALA A 19 0.78 7.94 -41.21
C ALA A 19 1.09 7.33 -39.83
N LEU A 20 2.38 7.04 -39.54
CA LEU A 20 2.80 6.54 -38.24
C LEU A 20 2.65 7.60 -37.12
N THR A 21 2.81 8.88 -37.46
CA THR A 21 2.72 9.97 -36.48
C THR A 21 1.29 10.47 -36.21
N LEU A 22 0.34 10.22 -37.11
CA LEU A 22 -1.07 10.63 -36.92
C LEU A 22 -1.92 9.60 -36.13
N GLY A 23 -1.39 8.39 -35.86
CA GLY A 23 -2.11 7.33 -35.14
C GLY A 23 -1.97 7.35 -33.62
N ALA A 24 -1.26 8.33 -33.05
CA ALA A 24 -1.02 8.44 -31.61
C ALA A 24 -1.98 9.44 -30.94
N GLU A 25 -3.26 9.38 -31.27
CA GLU A 25 -4.29 9.82 -30.32
C GLU A 25 -4.37 8.72 -29.26
N ALA A 26 -3.51 8.84 -28.26
CA ALA A 26 -3.71 8.12 -27.01
C ALA A 26 -5.14 8.44 -26.57
N PHE A 27 -6.02 7.44 -26.69
CA PHE A 27 -7.24 7.39 -25.92
C PHE A 27 -6.81 7.46 -24.46
N ALA A 28 -6.68 8.67 -23.93
CA ALA A 28 -6.95 8.94 -22.55
C ALA A 28 -8.42 8.56 -22.39
N GLN A 29 -8.64 7.27 -22.14
CA GLN A 29 -9.89 6.76 -21.64
C GLN A 29 -10.10 7.49 -20.33
N ASP A 30 -10.78 8.63 -20.40
CA ASP A 30 -11.38 9.31 -19.28
C ASP A 30 -12.44 8.32 -18.77
N HIS A 31 -11.98 7.34 -17.98
CA HIS A 31 -12.82 6.40 -17.29
C HIS A 31 -13.63 7.26 -16.34
N GLY A 32 -14.82 7.66 -16.79
CA GLY A 32 -15.73 8.57 -16.11
C GLY A 32 -15.66 8.30 -14.62
N ARG A 33 -14.93 9.16 -13.91
CA ARG A 33 -14.62 8.98 -12.51
C ARG A 33 -15.95 8.98 -11.79
N ILE A 34 -16.46 7.79 -11.46
CA ILE A 34 -17.71 7.66 -10.69
C ILE A 34 -17.45 8.48 -9.44
N LYS A 35 -18.09 9.64 -9.33
CA LYS A 35 -17.99 10.53 -8.17
C LYS A 35 -18.79 9.87 -7.05
N ARG A 36 -18.22 8.78 -6.51
CA ARG A 36 -18.73 8.18 -5.28
C ARG A 36 -18.61 9.26 -4.21
N PRO A 37 -19.66 9.50 -3.42
CA PRO A 37 -19.53 10.37 -2.27
C PRO A 37 -18.38 9.85 -1.40
N PRO A 38 -17.61 10.74 -0.77
CA PRO A 38 -16.56 10.31 0.14
C PRO A 38 -17.17 9.41 1.23
N PRO A 39 -16.49 8.32 1.62
CA PRO A 39 -16.97 7.46 2.68
C PRO A 39 -17.16 8.27 3.97
N SER A 40 -18.15 7.87 4.77
CA SER A 40 -18.32 8.46 6.09
C SER A 40 -17.07 8.23 6.96
N PRO A 41 -16.82 9.02 8.02
CA PRO A 41 -15.65 8.80 8.88
C PRO A 41 -15.56 7.38 9.45
N ALA A 42 -16.67 6.85 9.96
CA ALA A 42 -16.73 5.48 10.47
C ALA A 42 -16.48 4.43 9.37
N GLU A 43 -16.96 4.68 8.16
CA GLU A 43 -16.71 3.81 7.03
C GLU A 43 -15.26 3.87 6.56
N ALA A 44 -14.64 5.06 6.59
CA ALA A 44 -13.23 5.25 6.29
C ALA A 44 -12.34 4.53 7.31
N GLU A 45 -12.68 4.58 8.60
CA GLU A 45 -11.98 3.84 9.66
C GLU A 45 -12.08 2.33 9.46
N ARG A 46 -13.26 1.83 9.09
CA ARG A 46 -13.46 0.42 8.76
C ARG A 46 -12.63 0.00 7.55
N ILE A 47 -12.66 0.78 6.46
CA ILE A 47 -11.87 0.51 5.25
C ILE A 47 -10.37 0.50 5.57
N ALA A 48 -9.90 1.49 6.33
CA ALA A 48 -8.50 1.56 6.76
C ALA A 48 -8.11 0.34 7.61
N SER A 49 -9.01 -0.10 8.50
CA SER A 49 -8.81 -1.29 9.32
C SER A 49 -8.73 -2.56 8.46
N GLU A 50 -9.62 -2.71 7.48
CA GLU A 50 -9.59 -3.83 6.52
C GLU A 50 -8.31 -3.83 5.70
N MET A 51 -7.86 -2.67 5.22
CA MET A 51 -6.59 -2.55 4.49
C MET A 51 -5.41 -2.94 5.38
N ALA A 52 -5.36 -2.45 6.61
CA ALA A 52 -4.26 -2.73 7.53
C ALA A 52 -4.21 -4.21 7.94
N MET A 53 -5.36 -4.88 8.11
CA MET A 53 -5.40 -6.32 8.46
C MET A 53 -5.06 -7.25 7.29
N ASN A 54 -5.13 -6.77 6.05
CA ASN A 54 -4.83 -7.53 4.84
C ASN A 54 -3.52 -7.08 4.16
N ASP A 55 -2.68 -6.32 4.85
CA ASP A 55 -1.39 -5.87 4.31
C ASP A 55 -0.41 -7.05 4.24
N THR A 56 0.11 -7.29 3.03
CA THR A 56 1.09 -8.34 2.74
C THR A 56 2.48 -8.09 3.35
N LEU A 57 2.75 -6.86 3.79
CA LEU A 57 4.03 -6.48 4.39
C LEU A 57 4.11 -6.73 5.90
N LEU A 58 3.01 -7.19 6.52
CA LEU A 58 2.96 -7.47 7.96
C LEU A 58 3.98 -8.55 8.36
N GLN A 59 4.72 -8.28 9.43
CA GLN A 59 5.66 -9.21 10.03
C GLN A 59 5.15 -9.73 11.36
N LYS A 60 5.41 -11.00 11.66
CA LYS A 60 5.01 -11.61 12.92
C LYS A 60 5.53 -10.77 14.10
N GLY A 61 4.61 -10.36 14.97
CA GLY A 61 4.90 -9.48 16.11
C GLY A 61 4.41 -8.04 15.92
N ASP A 62 4.02 -7.65 14.71
CA ASP A 62 3.45 -6.33 14.46
C ASP A 62 2.11 -6.15 15.14
N ILE A 63 1.86 -4.94 15.63
CA ILE A 63 0.56 -4.54 16.19
C ILE A 63 -0.18 -3.69 15.18
N VAL A 64 -1.35 -4.17 14.78
CA VAL A 64 -2.27 -3.47 13.90
C VAL A 64 -3.32 -2.75 14.75
N VAL A 65 -3.45 -1.45 14.52
CA VAL A 65 -4.47 -0.61 15.16
C VAL A 65 -5.68 -0.55 14.23
N THR A 66 -6.85 -0.90 14.76
CA THR A 66 -8.12 -0.93 14.01
C THR A 66 -9.21 -0.20 14.77
N ASP A 67 -10.32 0.06 14.10
CA ASP A 67 -11.59 0.53 14.67
C ASP A 67 -12.11 -0.35 15.82
N ARG A 68 -11.75 -1.64 15.84
CA ARG A 68 -12.15 -2.63 16.87
C ARG A 68 -11.13 -2.80 18.01
N GLY A 69 -10.01 -2.08 17.94
CA GLY A 69 -8.92 -2.11 18.90
C GLY A 69 -7.60 -2.64 18.31
N PHE A 70 -6.77 -3.22 19.17
CA PHE A 70 -5.39 -3.61 18.85
C PHE A 70 -5.27 -5.11 18.62
N PHE A 71 -4.55 -5.49 17.57
CA PHE A 71 -4.33 -6.88 17.21
C PHE A 71 -2.85 -7.14 16.94
N LEU A 72 -2.31 -8.20 17.54
CA LEU A 72 -0.98 -8.72 17.25
C LEU A 72 -1.05 -9.68 16.07
N PHE A 73 -0.27 -9.43 15.02
CA PHE A 73 -0.13 -10.34 13.90
C PHE A 73 0.77 -11.52 14.27
N ARG A 74 0.26 -12.74 14.14
CA ARG A 74 0.97 -13.97 14.48
C ARG A 74 1.65 -14.64 13.28
N GLY A 75 1.30 -14.22 12.07
CA GLY A 75 1.70 -14.84 10.82
C GLY A 75 0.50 -15.39 10.06
N LEU A 76 0.79 -16.20 9.06
CA LEU A 76 -0.22 -16.96 8.33
C LEU A 76 -0.68 -18.15 9.16
N ALA A 77 -1.97 -18.47 9.07
CA ALA A 77 -2.56 -19.66 9.66
C ALA A 77 -2.03 -20.93 8.97
N SER A 78 -2.43 -22.10 9.45
CA SER A 78 -1.98 -23.39 8.91
C SER A 78 -2.39 -23.63 7.46
N ASP A 79 -3.34 -22.86 6.93
CA ASP A 79 -3.76 -22.86 5.53
C ASP A 79 -2.80 -22.10 4.60
N GLY A 80 -1.86 -21.32 5.16
CA GLY A 80 -0.90 -20.53 4.41
C GLY A 80 -1.50 -19.31 3.68
N VAL A 81 -2.77 -18.99 3.92
CA VAL A 81 -3.48 -17.91 3.22
C VAL A 81 -4.11 -16.92 4.21
N THR A 82 -4.67 -17.41 5.30
CA THR A 82 -5.39 -16.55 6.25
C THR A 82 -4.42 -15.92 7.24
N ASN A 83 -4.49 -14.61 7.42
CA ASN A 83 -3.73 -13.92 8.46
C ASN A 83 -4.27 -14.26 9.87
N GLU A 84 -3.40 -14.72 10.76
CA GLU A 84 -3.75 -15.02 12.15
C GLU A 84 -3.48 -13.79 13.04
N PHE A 85 -4.50 -13.38 13.80
CA PHE A 85 -4.42 -12.25 14.73
C PHE A 85 -4.85 -12.64 16.13
N ALA A 86 -4.20 -12.04 17.13
CA ALA A 86 -4.63 -12.10 18.53
C ALA A 86 -4.97 -10.71 19.05
N ARG A 87 -6.14 -10.56 19.68
CA ARG A 87 -6.52 -9.30 20.32
C ARG A 87 -5.58 -9.02 21.48
N VAL A 88 -5.05 -7.80 21.54
CA VAL A 88 -4.20 -7.35 22.64
C VAL A 88 -4.84 -6.17 23.37
N PRO A 89 -4.60 -6.03 24.69
CA PRO A 89 -4.95 -4.81 25.41
C PRO A 89 -4.24 -3.61 24.80
N ASP A 90 -4.81 -2.42 24.98
CA ASP A 90 -4.17 -1.19 24.56
C ASP A 90 -2.74 -1.10 25.15
N PRO A 91 -1.70 -1.06 24.29
CA PRO A 91 -0.32 -1.00 24.75
C PRO A 91 -0.02 0.26 25.59
N ALA A 92 -0.79 1.35 25.42
CA ALA A 92 -0.67 2.55 26.24
C ALA A 92 -1.12 2.32 27.70
N LEU A 93 -2.02 1.37 27.95
CA LEU A 93 -2.44 1.01 29.31
C LEU A 93 -1.34 0.23 30.05
N GLN A 94 -0.55 -0.57 29.35
CA GLN A 94 0.61 -1.25 29.97
C GLN A 94 1.70 -0.25 30.37
N ALA A 95 1.96 0.76 29.55
CA ALA A 95 2.92 1.82 29.87
C ALA A 95 2.54 2.65 31.11
N ARG A 96 1.25 2.66 31.47
CA ARG A 96 0.72 3.40 32.64
C ARG A 96 0.51 2.54 33.89
N GLN A 97 0.89 1.25 33.89
CA GLN A 97 0.83 0.45 35.12
C GLN A 97 1.87 0.94 36.15
N PRO A 98 1.46 1.38 37.35
CA PRO A 98 2.35 1.89 38.39
C PRO A 98 3.10 0.75 39.13
N GLY A 99 3.70 -0.19 38.39
CA GLY A 99 4.27 -1.41 38.98
C GLY A 99 5.42 -2.09 38.22
N ASN A 100 5.92 -1.54 37.11
CA ASN A 100 7.11 -2.10 36.44
C ASN A 100 8.40 -1.73 37.20
N LEU A 101 8.57 -2.30 38.40
CA LEU A 101 9.75 -2.15 39.27
C LEU A 101 11.03 -2.71 38.61
N THR A 102 10.91 -3.62 37.65
CA THR A 102 12.03 -4.22 36.92
C THR A 102 12.67 -3.25 35.92
N ALA A 103 11.91 -2.33 35.32
CA ALA A 103 12.47 -1.29 34.45
C ALA A 103 13.30 -0.26 35.22
N LYS A 104 12.84 0.14 36.42
CA LYS A 104 13.57 1.10 37.28
C LYS A 104 14.88 0.53 37.81
N TYR A 105 14.89 -0.75 38.21
CA TYR A 105 16.11 -1.39 38.71
C TYR A 105 17.22 -1.41 37.65
N ARG A 106 16.89 -1.76 36.39
CA ARG A 106 17.87 -1.82 35.29
C ARG A 106 18.43 -0.45 34.89
N SER A 107 17.63 0.61 34.98
CA SER A 107 18.10 1.97 34.68
C SER A 107 19.02 2.54 35.76
N ASP A 108 18.78 2.20 37.03
CA ASP A 108 19.58 2.72 38.15
C ASP A 108 20.94 2.01 38.27
N SER A 109 21.00 0.70 38.03
CA SER A 109 22.28 -0.04 38.04
C SER A 109 23.26 0.40 36.95
N ARG A 110 22.77 0.97 35.84
CA ARG A 110 23.60 1.41 34.71
C ARG A 110 24.19 2.81 34.90
N ARG A 111 23.71 3.59 35.89
CA ARG A 111 24.21 4.93 36.21
C ARG A 111 25.27 4.92 37.32
N GLN A 112 25.49 3.79 37.98
CA GLN A 112 26.41 3.64 39.10
C GLN A 112 27.74 2.96 38.73
N ASN A 113 28.01 2.77 37.44
CA ASN A 113 29.26 2.23 36.91
C ASN A 113 29.76 3.11 35.75
#